data_AF-A0A8H4EW87-F1
#
_entry.id   AF-A0A8H4EW87-F1
#
_cell.length_a   1.000
_cell.length_b   1.000
_cell.length_c   1.000
_cell.angle_alpha   90.00
_cell.angle_beta   90.00
_cell.angle_gamma   90.00
#
_symmetry.space_group_name_H-M   'P 1'
#
loop_
_entity.id
_entity.type
_entity.pdbx_description
1 polymer ?
#
loop_
_entity_poly.entity_id
_entity_poly.type
_entity_poly.pdbx_seq_one_letter_code
_entity_poly.pdbx_strand_id
1 'polypeptide(L)'
;MTRTTEASLPAEIWIQIFNKIDTFKQLVECSLVNSKWKQLTEEAVSSRHINLNSESEAYTIFNLLGSKPEANQLIKHLTMMPKYTRLEYFRKAIPLVINRNMKTFDGFLQGSLCFKAMFDKALDKEGFACLSNLKAIPSPWDHNTYYDNLLHLLRNTLVEVTLNFRSRNHYSGSNAEWTAHRYLNKFDQLNVLTFNSYVHDVRETEAILNNCLNLRHLTIHLGYLKYSYVDVLLFNSWGQKYTMIDWNESTTQQCDILKTLKIILDGRHETGLVDYLMYKYPNTKSIIVDTINTVEPWRPLLRRLPLEIEDIKDVLGKIERVPDYTLKCQVAFFERDAMIEELEAKGYTASYQCPDLCITTITVTKSSSSLAAINSDTFPPAAAAQQLAPLRVS
;
A
#
# COMPACT_ATOMS: atom_id res chain seq x y z
N MET A 1 -54.26 -11.12 -2.76
CA MET A 1 -52.92 -10.56 -2.50
C MET A 1 -52.23 -11.40 -1.44
N THR A 2 -51.41 -12.37 -1.85
CA THR A 2 -50.52 -13.08 -0.95
C THR A 2 -49.43 -12.11 -0.51
N ARG A 3 -49.48 -11.67 0.75
CA ARG A 3 -48.35 -10.95 1.36
C ARG A 3 -47.16 -11.90 1.33
N THR A 4 -46.17 -11.61 0.49
CA THR A 4 -44.84 -12.22 0.60
C THR A 4 -44.34 -11.87 2.00
N THR A 5 -44.41 -12.85 2.89
CA THR A 5 -43.85 -12.68 4.23
C THR A 5 -42.34 -12.62 4.07
N GLU A 6 -41.71 -11.78 4.86
CA GLU A 6 -40.26 -11.66 5.00
C GLU A 6 -39.54 -13.03 5.10
N ALA A 7 -40.23 -14.03 5.63
CA ALA A 7 -39.78 -15.42 5.72
C ALA A 7 -39.53 -16.12 4.36
N SER A 8 -40.09 -15.62 3.25
CA SER A 8 -40.04 -16.23 1.92
C SER A 8 -38.78 -15.90 1.10
N LEU A 9 -37.97 -14.92 1.55
CA LEU A 9 -36.74 -14.57 0.84
C LEU A 9 -35.64 -15.64 1.04
N PRO A 10 -34.97 -16.08 -0.04
CA PRO A 10 -33.80 -16.98 0.05
C PRO A 10 -32.66 -16.39 0.88
N ALA A 11 -31.85 -17.25 1.50
CA ALA A 11 -30.73 -16.85 2.36
C ALA A 11 -29.71 -15.98 1.62
N GLU A 12 -29.46 -16.29 0.35
CA GLU A 12 -28.52 -15.59 -0.52
C GLU A 12 -28.95 -14.12 -0.73
N ILE A 13 -30.26 -13.89 -0.87
CA ILE A 13 -30.82 -12.53 -1.03
C ILE A 13 -30.68 -11.75 0.29
N TRP A 14 -30.92 -12.40 1.43
CA TRP A 14 -30.68 -11.78 2.73
C TRP A 14 -29.22 -11.41 2.96
N ILE A 15 -28.28 -12.29 2.61
CA ILE A 15 -26.84 -12.01 2.72
C ILE A 15 -26.47 -10.82 1.83
N GLN A 16 -27.02 -10.73 0.61
CA GLN A 16 -26.81 -9.57 -0.26
C GLN A 16 -27.39 -8.28 0.33
N ILE A 17 -28.60 -8.32 0.90
CA ILE A 17 -29.22 -7.17 1.59
C ILE A 17 -28.35 -6.74 2.76
N PHE A 18 -27.98 -7.69 3.62
CA PHE A 18 -27.11 -7.40 4.75
C PHE A 18 -25.83 -6.79 4.24
N ASN A 19 -25.16 -7.36 3.23
CA ASN A 19 -23.93 -6.84 2.62
C ASN A 19 -23.99 -5.39 2.09
N LYS A 20 -25.18 -4.78 1.98
CA LYS A 20 -25.36 -3.34 1.69
C LYS A 20 -25.45 -2.44 2.93
N ILE A 21 -25.51 -3.01 4.12
CA ILE A 21 -25.48 -2.27 5.39
C ILE A 21 -24.03 -1.88 5.68
N ASP A 22 -23.74 -0.58 5.72
CA ASP A 22 -22.37 -0.08 5.78
C ASP A 22 -21.69 -0.30 7.14
N THR A 23 -22.47 -0.39 8.22
CA THR A 23 -21.91 -0.44 9.58
C THR A 23 -22.10 -1.80 10.26
N PHE A 24 -21.05 -2.25 10.96
CA PHE A 24 -21.12 -3.43 11.82
C PHE A 24 -22.21 -3.30 12.89
N LYS A 25 -22.39 -2.10 13.45
CA LYS A 25 -23.43 -1.81 14.45
C LYS A 25 -24.84 -2.13 13.94
N GLN A 26 -25.19 -1.69 12.73
CA GLN A 26 -26.51 -1.97 12.15
C GLN A 26 -26.71 -3.46 11.86
N LEU A 27 -25.64 -4.19 11.52
CA LEU A 27 -25.73 -5.66 11.37
C LEU A 27 -26.01 -6.35 12.70
N VAL A 28 -25.38 -5.87 13.79
CA VAL A 28 -25.68 -6.35 15.13
C VAL A 28 -27.14 -6.07 15.48
N GLU A 29 -27.67 -4.88 15.18
CA GLU A 29 -29.09 -4.57 15.38
C GLU A 29 -30.02 -5.49 14.57
N CYS A 30 -29.67 -5.78 13.31
CA CYS A 30 -30.40 -6.76 12.49
C CYS A 30 -30.37 -8.17 13.12
N SER A 31 -29.26 -8.55 13.75
CA SER A 31 -29.12 -9.86 14.40
C SER A 31 -30.08 -10.04 15.60
N LEU A 32 -30.62 -8.95 16.15
CA LEU A 32 -31.55 -8.97 17.28
C LEU A 32 -33.01 -9.21 16.87
N VAL A 33 -33.35 -9.15 15.57
CA VAL A 33 -34.74 -9.25 15.08
C VAL A 33 -35.31 -10.65 15.33
N ASN A 34 -34.61 -11.69 14.90
CA ASN A 34 -34.97 -13.10 15.15
C ASN A 34 -33.77 -14.03 14.95
N SER A 35 -33.90 -15.31 15.32
CA SER A 35 -32.81 -16.29 15.24
C SER A 35 -32.31 -16.54 13.80
N LYS A 36 -33.20 -16.50 12.80
CA LYS A 36 -32.82 -16.66 11.39
C LYS A 36 -31.98 -15.47 10.91
N TRP A 37 -32.41 -14.25 11.21
CA TRP A 37 -31.66 -13.03 10.93
C TRP A 37 -30.33 -13.04 11.65
N LYS A 38 -30.28 -13.48 12.91
CA LYS A 38 -29.02 -13.65 13.65
C LYS A 38 -28.03 -14.51 12.87
N GLN A 39 -28.42 -15.70 12.44
CA GLN A 39 -27.54 -16.58 11.65
C GLN A 39 -27.09 -15.93 10.33
N LEU A 40 -28.02 -15.35 9.58
CA LEU A 40 -27.73 -14.74 8.28
C LEU A 40 -26.87 -13.47 8.39
N THR A 41 -27.07 -12.68 9.44
CA THR A 41 -26.23 -11.51 9.73
C THR A 41 -24.83 -11.92 10.16
N GLU A 42 -24.69 -12.97 10.98
CA GLU A 42 -23.39 -13.53 11.36
C GLU A 42 -22.63 -14.04 10.12
N GLU A 43 -23.32 -14.74 9.22
CA GLU A 43 -22.73 -15.21 7.96
C GLU A 43 -22.34 -14.03 7.05
N ALA A 44 -23.22 -13.03 6.92
CA ALA A 44 -22.94 -11.83 6.16
C ALA A 44 -21.73 -11.07 6.72
N VAL A 45 -21.65 -10.88 8.05
CA VAL A 45 -20.53 -10.23 8.74
C VAL A 45 -19.22 -10.93 8.43
N SER A 46 -19.17 -12.25 8.59
CA SER A 46 -17.91 -13.00 8.39
C SER A 46 -17.53 -13.11 6.92
N SER A 47 -18.49 -13.08 5.99
CA SER A 47 -18.24 -13.12 4.55
C SER A 47 -17.62 -11.82 3.98
N ARG A 48 -17.65 -10.73 4.74
CA ARG A 48 -17.18 -9.42 4.32
C ARG A 48 -15.68 -9.22 4.52
N HIS A 49 -15.22 -8.10 3.98
CA HIS A 49 -13.98 -7.48 4.39
C HIS A 49 -14.12 -6.91 5.81
N ILE A 50 -13.45 -7.53 6.77
CA ILE A 50 -13.41 -7.07 8.16
C ILE A 50 -12.30 -6.03 8.30
N ASN A 51 -12.63 -4.84 8.82
CA ASN A 51 -11.65 -3.79 9.11
C ASN A 51 -11.54 -3.59 10.62
N LEU A 52 -10.34 -3.74 11.18
CA LEU A 52 -10.05 -3.57 12.59
C LEU A 52 -9.07 -2.43 12.80
N ASN A 53 -9.58 -1.31 13.32
CA ASN A 53 -8.83 -0.07 13.49
C ASN A 53 -8.59 0.27 14.98
N SER A 54 -9.20 -0.49 15.88
CA SER A 54 -9.16 -0.27 17.33
C SER A 54 -9.13 -1.59 18.13
N GLU A 55 -8.63 -1.53 19.36
CA GLU A 55 -8.64 -2.66 20.30
C GLU A 55 -10.05 -3.12 20.67
N SER A 56 -11.04 -2.22 20.69
CA SER A 56 -12.43 -2.60 20.98
C SER A 56 -13.04 -3.46 19.86
N GLU A 57 -12.73 -3.16 18.60
CA GLU A 57 -13.12 -4.00 17.46
C GLU A 57 -12.39 -5.35 17.51
N ALA A 58 -11.09 -5.36 17.78
CA ALA A 58 -10.32 -6.59 17.93
C ALA A 58 -10.83 -7.47 19.09
N TYR A 59 -11.21 -6.87 20.22
CA TYR A 59 -11.84 -7.55 21.36
C TYR A 59 -13.19 -8.18 20.97
N THR A 60 -14.00 -7.44 20.21
CA THR A 60 -15.31 -7.93 19.73
C THR A 60 -15.13 -9.16 18.84
N ILE A 61 -14.20 -9.11 17.89
CA ILE A 61 -13.87 -10.27 17.04
C ILE A 61 -13.30 -11.43 17.86
N PHE A 62 -12.40 -11.15 18.81
CA PHE A 62 -11.84 -12.17 19.69
C PHE A 62 -12.93 -12.92 20.48
N ASN A 63 -13.87 -12.20 21.09
CA ASN A 63 -14.99 -12.81 21.82
C ASN A 63 -15.96 -13.56 20.91
N LEU A 64 -16.27 -13.01 19.73
CA LEU A 64 -17.13 -13.65 18.75
C LEU A 64 -16.54 -15.00 18.32
N LEU A 65 -15.28 -15.02 17.91
CA LEU A 65 -14.62 -16.25 17.44
C LEU A 65 -14.28 -17.22 18.58
N GLY A 66 -14.06 -16.71 19.79
CA GLY A 66 -13.89 -17.54 20.98
C GLY A 66 -15.17 -18.25 21.40
N SER A 67 -16.34 -17.62 21.19
CA SER A 67 -17.64 -18.23 21.48
C SER A 67 -18.22 -19.06 20.33
N LYS A 68 -17.81 -18.77 19.09
CA LYS A 68 -18.26 -19.44 17.86
C LYS A 68 -17.10 -19.71 16.88
N PRO A 69 -16.28 -20.74 17.12
CA PRO A 69 -15.13 -21.04 16.28
C PRO A 69 -15.48 -21.30 14.81
N GLU A 70 -16.68 -21.81 14.52
CA GLU A 70 -17.18 -22.08 13.17
C GLU A 70 -17.27 -20.81 12.30
N ALA A 71 -17.53 -19.65 12.91
CA ALA A 71 -17.62 -18.38 12.20
C ALA A 71 -16.28 -17.97 11.56
N ASN A 72 -15.16 -18.50 12.06
CA ASN A 72 -13.83 -18.25 11.50
C ASN A 72 -13.76 -18.70 10.02
N GLN A 73 -14.38 -19.83 9.66
CA GLN A 73 -14.30 -20.38 8.30
C GLN A 73 -14.88 -19.46 7.22
N LEU A 74 -15.69 -18.48 7.62
CA LEU A 74 -16.33 -17.55 6.71
C LEU A 74 -15.44 -16.33 6.41
N ILE A 75 -14.44 -16.05 7.26
CA ILE A 75 -13.54 -14.90 7.14
C ILE A 75 -12.58 -15.11 5.98
N LYS A 76 -12.73 -14.30 4.92
CA LYS A 76 -11.88 -14.33 3.73
C LYS A 76 -10.91 -13.14 3.64
N HIS A 77 -11.33 -11.98 4.14
CA HIS A 77 -10.64 -10.72 3.96
C HIS A 77 -10.61 -9.96 5.28
N LEU A 78 -9.41 -9.64 5.75
CA LEU A 78 -9.20 -8.91 6.99
C LEU A 78 -8.17 -7.82 6.78
N THR A 79 -8.45 -6.61 7.28
CA THR A 79 -7.48 -5.52 7.35
C THR A 79 -7.34 -5.06 8.79
N MET A 80 -6.10 -4.98 9.28
CA MET A 80 -5.78 -4.45 10.61
C MET A 80 -4.95 -3.18 10.50
N MET A 81 -5.50 -2.05 10.96
CA MET A 81 -4.83 -0.75 10.98
C MET A 81 -5.02 -0.06 12.34
N PRO A 82 -4.50 -0.66 13.43
CA PRO A 82 -4.61 -0.08 14.77
C PRO A 82 -3.98 1.31 14.82
N LYS A 83 -4.71 2.28 15.37
CA LYS A 83 -4.20 3.64 15.60
C LYS A 83 -3.23 3.75 16.78
N TYR A 84 -3.22 2.76 17.68
CA TYR A 84 -2.50 2.79 18.95
C TYR A 84 -1.58 1.58 19.11
N THR A 85 -0.54 1.74 19.94
CA THR A 85 0.49 0.72 20.21
C THR A 85 0.03 -0.44 21.09
N ARG A 86 -1.08 -0.30 21.82
CA ARG A 86 -1.63 -1.38 22.63
C ARG A 86 -2.34 -2.35 21.69
N LEU A 87 -1.69 -3.47 21.38
CA LEU A 87 -2.15 -4.50 20.44
C LEU A 87 -2.48 -5.83 21.14
N GLU A 88 -3.06 -5.78 22.35
CA GLU A 88 -3.29 -6.97 23.15
C GLU A 88 -4.33 -7.88 22.50
N TYR A 89 -5.50 -7.34 22.16
CA TYR A 89 -6.57 -8.10 21.53
C TYR A 89 -6.30 -8.37 20.06
N PHE A 90 -5.59 -7.50 19.35
CA PHE A 90 -5.09 -7.82 18.00
C PHE A 90 -4.26 -9.10 18.02
N ARG A 91 -3.28 -9.19 18.91
CA ARG A 91 -2.44 -10.39 19.07
C ARG A 91 -3.26 -11.64 19.39
N LYS A 92 -4.26 -11.53 20.27
CA LYS A 92 -5.13 -12.65 20.66
C LYS A 92 -6.11 -13.07 19.56
N ALA A 93 -6.56 -12.12 18.72
CA ALA A 93 -7.49 -12.38 17.63
C ALA A 93 -6.82 -13.06 16.42
N ILE A 94 -5.56 -12.73 16.10
CA ILE A 94 -4.80 -13.29 14.98
C ILE A 94 -4.91 -14.83 14.83
N PRO A 95 -4.60 -15.64 15.86
CA PRO A 95 -4.68 -17.09 15.73
C PRO A 95 -6.12 -17.60 15.53
N LEU A 96 -7.13 -16.80 15.91
CA LEU A 96 -8.55 -17.15 15.76
C LEU A 96 -9.11 -16.76 14.39
N VAL A 97 -8.55 -15.74 13.71
CA VAL A 97 -9.02 -15.31 12.38
C VAL A 97 -8.32 -16.06 11.24
N ILE A 98 -7.10 -16.56 11.47
CA ILE A 98 -6.36 -17.32 10.46
C ILE A 98 -7.07 -18.66 10.22
N ASN A 99 -7.49 -18.87 8.98
CA ASN A 99 -8.17 -20.08 8.53
C ASN A 99 -7.88 -20.36 7.05
N ARG A 100 -8.21 -21.57 6.60
CA ARG A 100 -7.95 -22.06 5.24
C ARG A 100 -8.64 -21.28 4.12
N ASN A 101 -9.72 -20.58 4.40
CA ASN A 101 -10.46 -19.79 3.42
C ASN A 101 -9.96 -18.34 3.34
N MET A 102 -9.01 -17.95 4.20
CA MET A 102 -8.45 -16.60 4.20
C MET A 102 -7.66 -16.34 2.91
N LYS A 103 -8.02 -15.26 2.22
CA LYS A 103 -7.43 -14.83 0.95
C LYS A 103 -6.52 -13.63 1.12
N THR A 104 -6.93 -12.67 1.95
CA THR A 104 -6.13 -11.48 2.24
C THR A 104 -6.15 -11.19 3.73
N PHE A 105 -4.97 -10.91 4.26
CA PHE A 105 -4.79 -10.34 5.57
C PHE A 105 -3.91 -9.12 5.37
N ASP A 106 -4.49 -7.94 5.36
CA ASP A 106 -3.82 -6.70 4.99
C ASP A 106 -3.77 -5.71 6.17
N GLY A 107 -3.17 -4.56 5.96
CA GLY A 107 -3.10 -3.44 6.87
C GLY A 107 -1.70 -3.11 7.32
N PHE A 108 -1.59 -2.44 8.46
CA PHE A 108 -0.35 -1.88 8.96
C PHE A 108 -0.22 -2.14 10.46
N LEU A 109 0.76 -2.93 10.85
CA LEU A 109 0.93 -3.39 12.22
C LEU A 109 2.23 -2.87 12.82
N GLN A 110 2.15 -2.29 14.02
CA GLN A 110 3.30 -1.83 14.77
C GLN A 110 3.82 -2.91 15.73
N GLY A 111 5.15 -3.09 15.76
CA GLY A 111 5.82 -4.01 16.68
C GLY A 111 5.82 -5.48 16.23
N SER A 112 6.42 -6.35 17.03
CA SER A 112 6.71 -7.74 16.65
C SER A 112 5.69 -8.78 17.10
N LEU A 113 4.85 -8.45 18.07
CA LEU A 113 3.99 -9.45 18.71
C LEU A 113 2.89 -10.00 17.79
N CYS A 114 2.32 -9.17 16.91
CA CYS A 114 1.31 -9.62 15.95
C CYS A 114 1.92 -10.54 14.89
N PHE A 115 3.07 -10.15 14.32
CA PHE A 115 3.80 -11.00 13.37
C PHE A 115 4.30 -12.28 14.00
N LYS A 116 4.75 -12.24 15.26
CA LYS A 116 5.08 -13.45 16.02
C LYS A 116 3.86 -14.38 16.13
N ALA A 117 2.69 -13.86 16.48
CA ALA A 117 1.47 -14.68 16.56
C ALA A 117 1.09 -15.31 15.21
N MET A 118 1.22 -14.58 14.11
CA MET A 118 1.02 -15.12 12.76
C MET A 118 2.05 -16.20 12.42
N PHE A 119 3.33 -15.97 12.76
CA PHE A 119 4.42 -16.89 12.50
C PHE A 119 4.28 -18.18 13.31
N ASP A 120 4.02 -18.08 14.61
CA ASP A 120 3.75 -19.22 15.49
C ASP A 120 2.60 -20.05 14.92
N LYS A 121 1.50 -19.39 14.51
CA LYS A 121 0.36 -20.06 13.87
C LYS A 121 0.76 -20.75 12.57
N ALA A 122 1.61 -20.14 11.75
CA ALA A 122 2.06 -20.71 10.48
C ALA A 122 2.96 -21.95 10.64
N LEU A 123 3.66 -22.06 11.77
CA LEU A 123 4.50 -23.22 12.10
C LEU A 123 3.71 -24.41 12.65
N ASP A 124 2.47 -24.21 13.09
CA ASP A 124 1.59 -25.31 13.48
C ASP A 124 1.33 -26.24 12.29
N LYS A 125 1.26 -27.56 12.51
CA LYS A 125 1.07 -28.57 11.45
C LYS A 125 -0.13 -28.27 10.54
N GLU A 126 -1.22 -27.77 11.14
CA GLU A 126 -2.44 -27.37 10.42
C GLU A 126 -2.37 -25.93 9.91
N GLY A 127 -1.53 -25.11 10.52
CA GLY A 127 -1.47 -23.68 10.29
C GLY A 127 -0.89 -23.29 8.94
N PHE A 128 0.15 -23.98 8.47
CA PHE A 128 0.65 -23.75 7.11
C PHE A 128 -0.42 -24.01 6.05
N ALA A 129 -1.21 -25.08 6.22
CA ALA A 129 -2.32 -25.38 5.32
C ALA A 129 -3.41 -24.29 5.36
N CYS A 130 -3.64 -23.66 6.51
CA CYS A 130 -4.54 -22.52 6.63
C CYS A 130 -4.09 -21.30 5.82
N LEU A 131 -2.80 -21.11 5.61
CA LEU A 131 -2.24 -19.95 4.90
C LEU A 131 -2.00 -20.21 3.41
N SER A 132 -2.32 -21.41 2.91
CA SER A 132 -2.08 -21.82 1.51
C SER A 132 -2.80 -20.94 0.47
N ASN A 133 -3.89 -20.27 0.85
CA ASN A 133 -4.66 -19.37 -0.02
C ASN A 133 -4.35 -17.89 0.22
N LEU A 134 -3.44 -17.58 1.16
CA LEU A 134 -3.17 -16.22 1.57
C LEU A 134 -2.28 -15.51 0.55
N LYS A 135 -2.80 -14.41 -0.01
CA LYS A 135 -2.17 -13.64 -1.08
C LYS A 135 -1.44 -12.38 -0.61
N ALA A 136 -1.77 -11.89 0.58
CA ALA A 136 -1.18 -10.69 1.18
C ALA A 136 -1.14 -10.85 2.70
N ILE A 137 -0.10 -10.28 3.33
CA ILE A 137 0.05 -10.16 4.80
C ILE A 137 0.19 -8.67 5.18
N PRO A 138 -0.17 -8.27 6.42
CA PRO A 138 -0.08 -6.87 6.82
C PRO A 138 1.36 -6.36 6.76
N SER A 139 1.57 -5.11 6.38
CA SER A 139 2.89 -4.50 6.38
C SER A 139 3.32 -4.15 7.81
N PRO A 140 4.61 -4.34 8.17
CA PRO A 140 5.13 -3.85 9.42
C PRO A 140 5.39 -2.34 9.35
N TRP A 141 5.35 -1.69 10.52
CA TRP A 141 5.70 -0.27 10.67
C TRP A 141 7.20 0.02 10.56
N ASP A 142 8.00 -0.86 11.14
CA ASP A 142 9.47 -0.81 11.22
C ASP A 142 9.99 -2.21 10.83
N HIS A 143 11.30 -2.35 10.60
CA HIS A 143 11.93 -3.66 10.40
C HIS A 143 11.47 -4.72 11.42
N ASN A 144 11.18 -5.93 10.93
CA ASN A 144 10.67 -7.01 11.76
C ASN A 144 11.11 -8.38 11.23
N THR A 145 11.91 -9.10 12.03
CA THR A 145 12.42 -10.43 11.64
C THR A 145 11.34 -11.49 11.52
N TYR A 146 10.26 -11.42 12.29
CA TYR A 146 9.11 -12.34 12.13
C TYR A 146 8.38 -12.08 10.82
N TYR A 147 8.32 -10.82 10.38
CA TYR A 147 7.75 -10.47 9.07
C TYR A 147 8.60 -11.06 7.93
N ASP A 148 9.93 -10.89 7.98
CA ASP A 148 10.85 -11.48 7.01
C ASP A 148 10.70 -13.01 6.94
N ASN A 149 10.60 -13.67 8.10
CA ASN A 149 10.39 -15.12 8.17
C ASN A 149 9.03 -15.54 7.62
N LEU A 150 7.97 -14.77 7.87
CA LEU A 150 6.64 -15.00 7.31
C LEU A 150 6.64 -14.85 5.79
N LEU A 151 7.26 -13.80 5.27
CA LEU A 151 7.44 -13.59 3.84
C LEU A 151 8.15 -14.80 3.21
N HIS A 152 9.24 -15.26 3.80
CA HIS A 152 9.94 -16.44 3.32
C HIS A 152 9.06 -17.70 3.35
N LEU A 153 8.33 -17.93 4.43
CA LEU A 153 7.46 -19.09 4.59
C LEU A 153 6.32 -19.09 3.56
N LEU A 154 5.74 -17.93 3.27
CA LEU A 154 4.58 -17.75 2.39
C LEU A 154 4.93 -17.37 0.95
N ARG A 155 6.22 -17.39 0.58
CA ARG A 155 6.73 -16.96 -0.74
C ARG A 155 5.99 -17.58 -1.95
N ASN A 156 5.48 -18.80 -1.81
CA ASN A 156 4.79 -19.50 -2.88
C ASN A 156 3.31 -19.09 -3.05
N THR A 157 2.72 -18.40 -2.06
CA THR A 157 1.29 -18.04 -2.04
C THR A 157 1.09 -16.53 -2.15
N LEU A 158 2.07 -15.74 -1.69
CA LEU A 158 1.98 -14.28 -1.71
C LEU A 158 2.05 -13.74 -3.13
N VAL A 159 1.04 -12.93 -3.43
CA VAL A 159 0.86 -12.21 -4.70
C VAL A 159 1.23 -10.74 -4.51
N GLU A 160 0.99 -10.22 -3.31
CA GLU A 160 1.24 -8.85 -2.90
C GLU A 160 2.16 -8.82 -1.68
N VAL A 161 3.20 -8.00 -1.76
CA VAL A 161 4.15 -7.77 -0.67
C VAL A 161 4.38 -6.27 -0.50
N THR A 162 4.41 -5.83 0.76
CA THR A 162 4.78 -4.47 1.12
C THR A 162 6.05 -4.49 1.96
N LEU A 163 7.11 -3.86 1.47
CA LEU A 163 8.38 -3.74 2.16
C LEU A 163 8.53 -2.34 2.74
N ASN A 164 8.85 -2.26 4.02
CA ASN A 164 9.00 -1.00 4.74
C ASN A 164 10.36 -0.95 5.45
N PHE A 165 11.38 -0.40 4.79
CA PHE A 165 12.78 -0.35 5.22
C PHE A 165 13.12 0.62 6.37
N ARG A 166 12.16 1.03 7.17
CA ARG A 166 12.43 2.00 8.23
C ARG A 166 13.37 1.43 9.29
N SER A 167 14.61 1.91 9.29
CA SER A 167 15.53 1.73 10.42
C SER A 167 15.40 2.95 11.33
N ARG A 168 14.98 2.75 12.59
CA ARG A 168 15.03 3.84 13.59
C ARG A 168 16.44 4.39 13.79
N ASN A 169 17.46 3.63 13.37
CA ASN A 169 18.85 3.97 13.56
C ASN A 169 19.60 4.04 12.22
N HIS A 170 19.11 4.82 11.24
CA HIS A 170 19.95 5.18 10.09
C HIS A 170 21.32 5.77 10.52
N TYR A 171 21.41 6.30 11.76
CA TYR A 171 22.65 6.80 12.34
C TYR A 171 23.54 5.75 13.02
N SER A 172 23.07 4.54 13.36
CA SER A 172 23.89 3.61 14.15
C SER A 172 24.78 2.68 13.33
N GLY A 173 24.79 2.79 11.99
CA GLY A 173 25.63 1.95 11.12
C GLY A 173 25.37 0.44 11.20
N SER A 174 24.44 0.00 12.05
CA SER A 174 23.98 -1.36 12.12
C SER A 174 22.94 -1.54 11.02
N ASN A 175 23.41 -1.91 9.85
CA ASN A 175 22.58 -2.48 8.78
C ASN A 175 21.94 -3.73 9.35
N ALA A 176 20.79 -3.60 10.02
CA ALA A 176 19.96 -4.77 10.31
C ALA A 176 19.81 -5.48 8.97
N GLU A 177 20.36 -6.68 8.85
CA GLU A 177 20.40 -7.38 7.57
C GLU A 177 18.98 -7.74 7.20
N TRP A 178 18.37 -6.90 6.35
CA TRP A 178 17.10 -7.17 5.73
C TRP A 178 17.29 -8.43 4.89
N THR A 179 16.76 -9.56 5.33
CA THR A 179 16.97 -10.81 4.59
C THR A 179 15.87 -11.03 3.57
N ALA A 180 14.67 -10.45 3.79
CA ALA A 180 13.51 -10.60 2.92
C ALA A 180 13.82 -10.29 1.44
N HIS A 181 14.58 -9.23 1.14
CA HIS A 181 14.86 -8.85 -0.24
C HIS A 181 15.63 -9.92 -1.02
N ARG A 182 16.49 -10.70 -0.34
CA ARG A 182 17.26 -11.79 -0.94
C ARG A 182 16.39 -12.98 -1.37
N TYR A 183 15.15 -13.02 -0.91
CA TYR A 183 14.22 -14.10 -1.21
C TYR A 183 13.16 -13.71 -2.24
N LEU A 184 13.07 -12.44 -2.68
CA LEU A 184 12.01 -11.99 -3.60
C LEU A 184 12.01 -12.76 -4.92
N ASN A 185 13.17 -13.24 -5.37
CA ASN A 185 13.30 -14.07 -6.57
C ASN A 185 12.71 -15.47 -6.42
N LYS A 186 12.34 -15.87 -5.19
CA LYS A 186 11.68 -17.13 -4.87
C LYS A 186 10.15 -16.98 -4.75
N PHE A 187 9.61 -15.80 -5.04
CA PHE A 187 8.17 -15.56 -5.00
C PHE A 187 7.58 -15.78 -6.39
N ASP A 188 7.12 -17.00 -6.64
CA ASP A 188 6.62 -17.40 -7.96
C ASP A 188 5.38 -16.60 -8.39
N GLN A 189 4.58 -16.13 -7.44
CA GLN A 189 3.31 -15.44 -7.68
C GLN A 189 3.34 -13.93 -7.43
N LEU A 190 4.47 -13.37 -6.97
CA LEU A 190 4.58 -11.95 -6.62
C LEU A 190 4.39 -11.10 -7.87
N ASN A 191 3.31 -10.32 -7.90
CA ASN A 191 2.98 -9.42 -8.99
C ASN A 191 2.69 -7.98 -8.54
N VAL A 192 2.50 -7.74 -7.24
CA VAL A 192 2.35 -6.42 -6.64
C VAL A 192 3.41 -6.24 -5.55
N LEU A 193 4.22 -5.20 -5.68
CA LEU A 193 5.24 -4.85 -4.70
C LEU A 193 5.12 -3.37 -4.33
N THR A 194 5.05 -3.11 -3.04
CA THR A 194 4.99 -1.75 -2.49
C THR A 194 6.22 -1.51 -1.62
N PHE A 195 7.09 -0.58 -2.04
CA PHE A 195 8.17 -0.06 -1.22
C PHE A 195 7.72 1.18 -0.48
N ASN A 196 7.31 0.98 0.77
CA ASN A 196 6.91 2.04 1.69
C ASN A 196 8.10 2.67 2.43
N SER A 197 9.33 2.24 2.14
CA SER A 197 10.49 2.98 2.61
C SER A 197 10.94 4.00 1.61
N TYR A 198 11.58 5.02 2.16
CA TYR A 198 12.32 6.00 1.41
C TYR A 198 13.54 5.35 0.79
N VAL A 199 13.38 5.02 -0.47
CA VAL A 199 14.48 4.54 -1.30
C VAL A 199 15.31 5.75 -1.70
N HIS A 200 16.58 5.73 -1.31
CA HIS A 200 17.53 6.82 -1.56
C HIS A 200 18.75 6.36 -2.38
N ASP A 201 18.87 5.06 -2.68
CA ASP A 201 20.00 4.52 -3.44
C ASP A 201 19.48 3.66 -4.59
N VAL A 202 19.76 4.11 -5.81
CA VAL A 202 19.45 3.41 -7.06
C VAL A 202 20.04 1.99 -7.05
N ARG A 203 21.24 1.79 -6.49
CA ARG A 203 21.92 0.49 -6.46
C ARG A 203 21.20 -0.50 -5.57
N GLU A 204 20.80 -0.09 -4.37
CA GLU A 204 19.99 -0.92 -3.49
C GLU A 204 18.62 -1.20 -4.12
N THR A 205 18.01 -0.19 -4.75
CA THR A 205 16.76 -0.36 -5.50
C THR A 205 16.88 -1.43 -6.58
N GLU A 206 17.95 -1.38 -7.38
CA GLU A 206 18.24 -2.33 -8.45
C GLU A 206 18.51 -3.73 -7.91
N ALA A 207 19.29 -3.85 -6.83
CA ALA A 207 19.54 -5.13 -6.18
C ALA A 207 18.24 -5.80 -5.72
N ILE A 208 17.27 -5.03 -5.22
CA ILE A 208 15.98 -5.57 -4.82
C ILE A 208 15.10 -5.87 -6.05
N LEU A 209 14.95 -4.92 -6.97
CA LEU A 209 14.06 -5.06 -8.13
C LEU A 209 14.51 -6.14 -9.13
N ASN A 210 15.82 -6.42 -9.22
CA ASN A 210 16.33 -7.56 -10.01
C ASN A 210 15.86 -8.92 -9.51
N ASN A 211 15.42 -9.00 -8.25
CA ASN A 211 14.83 -10.19 -7.70
C ASN A 211 13.31 -10.27 -7.91
N CYS A 212 12.70 -9.36 -8.69
CA CYS A 212 11.24 -9.28 -8.87
C CYS A 212 10.82 -9.47 -10.34
N LEU A 213 11.16 -10.62 -10.93
CA LEU A 213 11.00 -10.88 -12.36
C LEU A 213 9.55 -11.01 -12.87
N ASN A 214 8.57 -11.17 -11.97
CA ASN A 214 7.14 -11.32 -12.30
C ASN A 214 6.29 -10.09 -11.95
N LEU A 215 6.94 -9.00 -11.57
CA LEU A 215 6.27 -7.81 -11.07
C LEU A 215 5.45 -7.09 -12.14
N ARG A 216 4.15 -6.89 -11.87
CA ARG A 216 3.21 -6.18 -12.77
C ARG A 216 2.82 -4.81 -12.25
N HIS A 217 2.83 -4.65 -10.92
CA HIS A 217 2.47 -3.44 -10.23
C HIS A 217 3.54 -3.09 -9.20
N LEU A 218 4.15 -1.92 -9.36
CA LEU A 218 5.18 -1.42 -8.45
C LEU A 218 4.71 -0.11 -7.84
N THR A 219 4.70 -0.02 -6.52
CA THR A 219 4.61 1.26 -5.80
C THR A 219 5.94 1.53 -5.11
N ILE A 220 6.53 2.71 -5.30
CA ILE A 220 7.80 3.08 -4.70
C ILE A 220 7.74 4.48 -4.09
N HIS A 221 8.17 4.61 -2.84
CA HIS A 221 8.30 5.88 -2.14
C HIS A 221 9.74 6.40 -2.29
N LEU A 222 9.90 7.55 -2.94
CA LEU A 222 11.17 8.24 -3.10
C LEU A 222 11.28 9.30 -2.00
N GLY A 223 12.30 9.18 -1.15
CA GLY A 223 12.39 10.00 0.05
C GLY A 223 13.15 11.30 -0.09
N TYR A 224 12.82 12.20 0.84
CA TYR A 224 13.49 13.48 1.01
C TYR A 224 14.98 13.31 1.32
N LEU A 225 15.84 13.85 0.44
CA LEU A 225 17.27 13.98 0.71
C LEU A 225 17.52 15.28 1.49
N LYS A 226 17.84 15.16 2.78
CA LYS A 226 18.13 16.31 3.64
C LYS A 226 19.35 17.13 3.20
N TYR A 227 20.26 16.53 2.42
CA TYR A 227 21.51 17.16 1.98
C TYR A 227 21.74 16.92 0.48
N SER A 228 20.94 17.55 -0.39
CA SER A 228 21.13 17.53 -1.85
C SER A 228 22.30 18.43 -2.32
N TYR A 229 23.41 18.48 -1.57
CA TYR A 229 24.52 19.40 -1.85
C TYR A 229 25.71 18.76 -2.58
N VAL A 230 25.57 17.50 -2.97
CA VAL A 230 26.49 16.89 -3.92
C VAL A 230 25.64 16.59 -5.13
N ASP A 231 25.95 17.19 -6.28
CA ASP A 231 25.57 16.65 -7.58
C ASP A 231 25.56 15.13 -7.49
N VAL A 232 24.51 14.48 -7.99
CA VAL A 232 24.35 13.02 -8.04
C VAL A 232 25.44 12.43 -8.94
N LEU A 233 26.67 12.51 -8.47
CA LEU A 233 27.80 11.80 -8.99
C LEU A 233 27.72 10.47 -8.27
N LEU A 234 27.19 9.47 -8.97
CA LEU A 234 27.33 8.09 -8.56
C LEU A 234 28.82 7.76 -8.61
N PHE A 235 29.53 8.04 -7.52
CA PHE A 235 30.88 7.58 -7.36
C PHE A 235 30.82 6.06 -7.20
N ASN A 236 31.50 5.32 -8.07
CA ASN A 236 31.78 3.92 -7.75
C ASN A 236 32.75 3.86 -6.55
N SER A 237 32.99 2.66 -6.01
CA SER A 237 33.98 2.44 -4.94
C SER A 237 35.40 2.89 -5.29
N TRP A 238 35.64 3.33 -6.53
CA TRP A 238 36.91 3.79 -7.09
C TRP A 238 36.92 5.29 -7.41
N GLY A 239 35.88 6.06 -7.06
CA GLY A 239 35.82 7.52 -7.23
C GLY A 239 35.58 8.00 -8.67
N GLN A 240 35.18 7.14 -9.60
CA GLN A 240 34.81 7.56 -10.97
C GLN A 240 33.38 8.10 -11.00
N LYS A 241 33.23 9.24 -11.68
CA LYS A 241 31.95 9.90 -11.97
C LYS A 241 31.26 9.20 -13.14
N TYR A 242 30.15 8.52 -12.88
CA TYR A 242 29.25 8.04 -13.93
C TYR A 242 28.05 8.96 -14.04
N THR A 243 27.56 9.17 -15.27
CA THR A 243 26.21 9.70 -15.43
C THR A 243 25.20 8.59 -15.12
N MET A 244 23.99 8.97 -14.74
CA MET A 244 22.89 8.01 -14.51
C MET A 244 22.63 7.14 -15.76
N ILE A 245 22.82 7.72 -16.94
CA ILE A 245 22.67 7.05 -18.25
C ILE A 245 23.70 5.92 -18.37
N ASP A 246 24.99 6.23 -18.17
CA ASP A 246 26.06 5.22 -18.28
C ASP A 246 25.86 4.06 -17.29
N TRP A 247 25.39 4.38 -16.08
CA TRP A 247 25.13 3.36 -15.05
C TRP A 247 23.93 2.48 -15.43
N ASN A 248 22.84 3.07 -15.92
CA ASN A 248 21.67 2.35 -16.40
C ASN A 248 22.05 1.40 -17.54
N GLU A 249 22.80 1.88 -18.53
CA GLU A 249 23.21 1.08 -19.70
C GLU A 249 24.14 -0.09 -19.34
N SER A 250 25.04 0.11 -18.38
CA SER A 250 26.02 -0.90 -17.99
C SER A 250 25.53 -1.91 -16.95
N THR A 251 24.58 -1.51 -16.09
CA THR A 251 24.24 -2.28 -14.89
C THR A 251 22.76 -2.70 -14.84
N THR A 252 21.85 -1.92 -15.42
CA THR A 252 20.41 -2.14 -15.23
C THR A 252 19.85 -3.07 -16.28
N GLN A 253 19.28 -4.19 -15.83
CA GLN A 253 18.49 -5.05 -16.71
C GLN A 253 17.06 -4.49 -16.86
N GLN A 254 16.66 -4.22 -18.10
CA GLN A 254 15.30 -3.80 -18.43
C GLN A 254 14.30 -4.94 -18.24
N CYS A 255 13.06 -4.58 -17.90
CA CYS A 255 11.97 -5.49 -17.59
C CYS A 255 10.66 -4.97 -18.21
N ASP A 256 10.12 -5.71 -19.18
CA ASP A 256 9.00 -5.24 -20.00
C ASP A 256 7.62 -5.65 -19.47
N ILE A 257 7.58 -6.43 -18.38
CA ILE A 257 6.34 -6.99 -17.87
C ILE A 257 5.59 -6.05 -16.92
N LEU A 258 6.25 -5.01 -16.42
CA LEU A 258 5.64 -4.05 -15.51
C LEU A 258 4.54 -3.29 -16.25
N LYS A 259 3.30 -3.41 -15.77
CA LYS A 259 2.15 -2.74 -16.38
C LYS A 259 1.92 -1.38 -15.77
N THR A 260 2.07 -1.29 -14.46
CA THR A 260 1.69 -0.12 -13.70
C THR A 260 2.77 0.26 -12.70
N LEU A 261 3.18 1.52 -12.74
CA LEU A 261 4.14 2.09 -11.81
C LEU A 261 3.47 3.22 -11.01
N LYS A 262 3.61 3.19 -9.70
CA LYS A 262 3.23 4.28 -8.82
C LYS A 262 4.48 4.81 -8.11
N ILE A 263 4.82 6.07 -8.33
CA ILE A 263 5.92 6.76 -7.67
C ILE A 263 5.33 7.74 -6.68
N ILE A 264 5.75 7.66 -5.42
CA ILE A 264 5.33 8.57 -4.38
C ILE A 264 6.52 9.45 -4.01
N LEU A 265 6.43 10.75 -4.29
CA LEU A 265 7.49 11.73 -4.12
C LEU A 265 7.35 12.45 -2.77
N ASP A 266 8.43 12.48 -2.00
CA ASP A 266 8.54 13.24 -0.76
C ASP A 266 9.45 14.47 -0.95
N GLY A 267 8.87 15.67 -1.04
CA GLY A 267 9.61 16.93 -1.17
C GLY A 267 10.71 16.90 -2.25
N ARG A 268 11.93 17.30 -1.86
CA ARG A 268 13.14 17.17 -2.70
C ARG A 268 13.51 15.69 -2.86
N HIS A 269 13.11 15.12 -3.98
CA HIS A 269 13.36 13.74 -4.35
C HIS A 269 14.62 13.64 -5.24
N GLU A 270 15.18 12.44 -5.36
CA GLU A 270 16.28 12.18 -6.28
C GLU A 270 15.73 11.96 -7.70
N THR A 271 15.90 12.96 -8.55
CA THR A 271 15.39 12.97 -9.94
C THR A 271 15.92 11.80 -10.77
N GLY A 272 17.13 11.33 -10.47
CA GLY A 272 17.75 10.16 -11.12
C GLY A 272 17.01 8.84 -10.88
N LEU A 273 16.28 8.69 -9.75
CA LEU A 273 15.48 7.48 -9.50
C LEU A 273 14.31 7.37 -10.47
N VAL A 274 13.69 8.49 -10.86
CA VAL A 274 12.64 8.50 -11.88
C VAL A 274 13.22 8.06 -13.22
N ASP A 275 14.39 8.59 -13.61
CA ASP A 275 15.08 8.20 -14.85
C ASP A 275 15.41 6.71 -14.88
N TYR A 276 15.92 6.17 -13.77
CA TYR A 276 16.18 4.74 -13.66
C TYR A 276 14.92 3.89 -13.74
N LEU A 277 13.85 4.24 -13.04
CA LEU A 277 12.60 3.48 -13.11
C LEU A 277 12.03 3.49 -14.54
N MET A 278 12.15 4.63 -15.22
CA MET A 278 11.80 4.76 -16.61
C MET A 278 12.69 3.88 -17.50
N TYR A 279 14.01 3.92 -17.31
CA TYR A 279 14.91 3.05 -18.07
C TYR A 279 14.63 1.57 -17.83
N LYS A 280 14.45 1.16 -16.56
CA LYS A 280 14.23 -0.24 -16.16
C LYS A 280 12.90 -0.79 -16.68
N TYR A 281 11.85 0.02 -16.74
CA TYR A 281 10.50 -0.41 -17.13
C TYR A 281 10.00 0.36 -18.37
N PRO A 282 10.64 0.18 -19.53
CA PRO A 282 10.38 1.00 -20.71
C PRO A 282 8.96 0.81 -21.28
N ASN A 283 8.35 -0.36 -21.04
CA ASN A 283 7.01 -0.73 -21.55
C ASN A 283 5.88 -0.55 -20.53
N THR A 284 6.08 0.31 -19.52
CA THR A 284 5.04 0.66 -18.55
C THR A 284 3.82 1.22 -19.27
N LYS A 285 2.62 0.67 -18.99
CA LYS A 285 1.37 1.12 -19.62
C LYS A 285 0.77 2.32 -18.92
N SER A 286 0.82 2.30 -17.59
CA SER A 286 0.28 3.36 -16.77
C SER A 286 1.23 3.77 -15.66
N ILE A 287 1.38 5.07 -15.44
CA ILE A 287 2.16 5.62 -14.35
C ILE A 287 1.37 6.65 -13.53
N ILE A 288 1.46 6.53 -12.20
CA ILE A 288 0.95 7.54 -11.28
C ILE A 288 2.14 8.07 -10.49
N VAL A 289 2.38 9.38 -10.59
CA VAL A 289 3.31 10.08 -9.71
C VAL A 289 2.49 10.91 -8.74
N ASP A 290 2.68 10.73 -7.44
CA ASP A 290 1.93 11.42 -6.40
C ASP A 290 2.88 12.02 -5.38
N THR A 291 2.74 13.30 -5.06
CA THR A 291 3.45 13.90 -3.93
C THR A 291 2.77 13.51 -2.62
N ILE A 292 3.53 13.16 -1.59
CA ILE A 292 2.98 12.73 -0.29
C ILE A 292 1.99 13.78 0.25
N ASN A 293 0.71 13.47 0.14
CA ASN A 293 -0.41 14.25 0.69
C ASN A 293 -0.78 13.83 2.12
N THR A 294 -0.23 12.71 2.59
CA THR A 294 -0.54 12.14 3.90
C THR A 294 0.43 12.66 4.95
N VAL A 295 -0.10 13.16 6.07
CA VAL A 295 0.73 13.26 7.28
C VAL A 295 1.08 11.83 7.64
N GLU A 296 2.29 11.43 7.31
CA GLU A 296 2.78 10.15 7.79
C GLU A 296 2.69 10.20 9.32
N PRO A 297 2.03 9.23 9.98
CA PRO A 297 1.80 9.24 11.43
C PRO A 297 3.06 9.45 12.27
N TRP A 298 4.22 9.24 11.64
CA TRP A 298 5.52 9.14 12.26
C TRP A 298 6.50 10.26 11.90
N ARG A 299 6.14 11.21 11.04
CA ARG A 299 6.96 12.40 10.83
C ARG A 299 6.41 13.55 11.67
N PRO A 300 7.21 14.19 12.54
CA PRO A 300 6.86 15.55 12.96
C PRO A 300 6.68 16.37 11.69
N LEU A 301 5.74 17.33 11.70
CA LEU A 301 5.30 18.18 10.57
C LEU A 301 6.48 18.86 9.84
N LEU A 302 7.32 18.10 9.15
CA LEU A 302 8.26 18.61 8.18
C LEU A 302 7.35 19.29 7.17
N ARG A 303 7.52 20.62 7.05
CA ARG A 303 6.71 21.42 6.16
C ARG A 303 6.73 20.74 4.81
N ARG A 304 5.54 20.38 4.33
CA ARG A 304 5.35 19.91 2.96
C ARG A 304 5.90 21.02 2.08
N LEU A 305 7.03 20.75 1.45
CA LEU A 305 7.55 21.69 0.48
C LEU A 305 6.81 21.37 -0.82
N PRO A 306 6.06 22.34 -1.38
CA PRO A 306 5.53 22.16 -2.72
C PRO A 306 6.70 21.87 -3.67
N LEU A 307 6.42 21.10 -4.73
CA LEU A 307 7.39 20.92 -5.78
C LEU A 307 7.57 22.25 -6.52
N GLU A 308 8.80 22.58 -6.87
CA GLU A 308 9.07 23.73 -7.71
C GLU A 308 8.60 23.43 -9.15
N ILE A 309 8.32 24.49 -9.90
CA ILE A 309 7.80 24.38 -11.26
C ILE A 309 8.72 23.55 -12.16
N GLU A 310 10.04 23.72 -12.00
CA GLU A 310 11.04 23.01 -12.79
C GLU A 310 11.11 21.52 -12.42
N ASP A 311 10.89 21.15 -11.15
CA ASP A 311 10.80 19.73 -10.75
C ASP A 311 9.58 19.05 -11.38
N ILE A 312 8.45 19.76 -11.44
CA ILE A 312 7.22 19.26 -12.08
C ILE A 312 7.46 19.03 -13.58
N LYS A 313 8.14 19.96 -14.25
CA LYS A 313 8.49 19.84 -15.67
C LYS A 313 9.45 18.68 -15.93
N ASP A 314 10.47 18.53 -15.08
CA ASP A 314 11.43 17.42 -15.17
C ASP A 314 10.71 16.07 -15.05
N VAL A 315 9.87 15.90 -14.01
CA VAL A 315 9.08 14.69 -13.81
C VAL A 315 8.12 14.45 -15.00
N LEU A 316 7.42 15.49 -15.47
CA LEU A 316 6.52 15.36 -16.62
C LEU A 316 7.26 14.89 -17.88
N GLY A 317 8.40 15.51 -18.21
CA GLY A 317 9.20 15.14 -19.36
C GLY A 317 9.66 13.67 -19.33
N LYS A 318 9.93 13.13 -18.13
CA LYS A 318 10.32 11.73 -17.95
C LYS A 318 9.17 10.75 -18.16
N ILE A 319 7.97 11.12 -17.73
CA ILE A 319 6.79 10.22 -17.76
C ILE A 319 5.92 10.40 -19.01
N GLU A 320 6.13 11.46 -19.81
CA GLU A 320 5.27 11.82 -20.96
C GLU A 320 5.18 10.72 -22.04
N ARG A 321 6.23 9.89 -22.12
CA ARG A 321 6.33 8.74 -23.02
C ARG A 321 5.43 7.57 -22.62
N VAL A 322 4.93 7.53 -21.39
CA VAL A 322 3.99 6.50 -20.91
C VAL A 322 2.60 6.81 -21.49
N PRO A 323 1.88 5.82 -22.08
CA PRO A 323 0.59 6.07 -22.73
C PRO A 323 -0.46 6.72 -21.82
N ASP A 324 -0.56 6.23 -20.58
CA ASP A 324 -1.49 6.73 -19.59
C ASP A 324 -0.72 7.20 -18.35
N TYR A 325 -0.72 8.51 -18.07
CA TYR A 325 -0.08 9.01 -16.87
C TYR A 325 -0.95 9.97 -16.08
N THR A 326 -0.69 9.99 -14.77
CA THR A 326 -1.24 10.94 -13.83
C THR A 326 -0.12 11.48 -12.95
N LEU A 327 0.07 12.80 -12.92
CA LEU A 327 0.92 13.48 -11.96
C LEU A 327 0.05 14.26 -10.99
N LYS A 328 0.09 13.92 -9.71
CA LYS A 328 -0.51 14.66 -8.61
C LYS A 328 0.61 15.34 -7.82
N CYS A 329 0.66 16.66 -7.87
CA CYS A 329 1.70 17.44 -7.20
C CYS A 329 1.09 18.55 -6.35
N GLN A 330 1.76 18.87 -5.24
CA GLN A 330 1.45 20.06 -4.44
C GLN A 330 2.26 21.24 -4.95
N VAL A 331 1.58 22.36 -5.20
CA VAL A 331 2.19 23.65 -5.55
C VAL A 331 1.80 24.72 -4.53
N ALA A 332 2.61 25.77 -4.42
CA ALA A 332 2.23 26.93 -3.64
C ALA A 332 0.98 27.59 -4.23
N PHE A 333 0.04 28.03 -3.37
CA PHE A 333 -1.24 28.58 -3.83
C PHE A 333 -1.08 29.73 -4.84
N PHE A 334 -0.07 30.59 -4.67
CA PHE A 334 0.19 31.74 -5.55
C PHE A 334 0.81 31.35 -6.91
N GLU A 335 1.33 30.13 -7.06
CA GLU A 335 1.88 29.62 -8.32
C GLU A 335 0.87 28.82 -9.14
N ARG A 336 -0.30 28.52 -8.54
CA ARG A 336 -1.33 27.65 -9.14
C ARG A 336 -1.72 28.09 -10.55
N ASP A 337 -2.13 29.35 -10.71
CA ASP A 337 -2.70 29.82 -11.97
C ASP A 337 -1.64 29.86 -13.08
N ALA A 338 -0.43 30.32 -12.76
CA ALA A 338 0.71 30.31 -13.68
C ALA A 338 1.09 28.87 -14.11
N MET A 339 1.07 27.92 -13.18
CA MET A 339 1.33 26.50 -13.48
C MET A 339 0.25 25.90 -14.38
N ILE A 340 -1.02 26.16 -14.10
CA ILE A 340 -2.13 25.65 -14.93
C ILE A 340 -2.03 26.23 -16.34
N GLU A 341 -1.86 27.54 -16.47
CA GLU A 341 -1.71 28.21 -17.76
C GLU A 341 -0.52 27.64 -18.55
N GLU A 342 0.64 27.45 -17.91
CA GLU A 342 1.81 26.87 -18.57
C GLU A 342 1.58 25.41 -19.02
N LEU A 343 0.92 24.59 -18.20
CA LEU A 343 0.63 23.20 -18.52
C LEU A 343 -0.38 23.08 -19.66
N GLU A 344 -1.45 23.88 -19.62
CA GLU A 344 -2.47 23.93 -20.66
C GLU A 344 -1.90 24.45 -21.99
N ALA A 345 -1.00 25.45 -21.94
CA ALA A 345 -0.29 25.94 -23.13
C ALA A 345 0.57 24.87 -23.81
N LYS A 346 1.02 23.86 -23.07
CA LYS A 346 1.75 22.68 -23.59
C LYS A 346 0.82 21.52 -23.98
N GLY A 347 -0.49 21.71 -23.91
CA GLY A 347 -1.50 20.72 -24.31
C GLY A 347 -1.83 19.67 -23.23
N TYR A 348 -1.42 19.89 -21.99
CA TYR A 348 -1.79 19.01 -20.88
C TYR A 348 -3.20 19.32 -20.35
N THR A 349 -3.90 18.29 -19.88
CA THR A 349 -5.13 18.49 -19.08
C THR A 349 -4.75 18.61 -17.61
N ALA A 350 -4.84 19.82 -17.06
CA ALA A 350 -4.59 20.11 -15.66
C ALA A 350 -5.92 20.39 -14.92
N SER A 351 -6.04 19.88 -13.70
CA SER A 351 -7.11 20.25 -12.77
C SER A 351 -6.52 20.48 -11.39
N TYR A 352 -7.25 21.15 -10.51
CA TYR A 352 -6.77 21.40 -9.17
C TYR A 352 -7.82 21.16 -8.10
N GLN A 353 -7.33 20.80 -6.92
CA GLN A 353 -8.11 20.76 -5.69
C GLN A 353 -7.40 21.62 -4.65
N CYS A 354 -8.16 22.42 -3.90
CA CYS A 354 -7.64 23.27 -2.84
C CYS A 354 -7.90 22.60 -1.47
N PRO A 355 -7.00 21.72 -0.99
CA PRO A 355 -7.18 21.06 0.30
C PRO A 355 -6.94 22.01 1.49
N ASP A 356 -6.16 23.08 1.30
CA ASP A 356 -5.79 24.07 2.33
C ASP A 356 -5.48 25.43 1.68
N LEU A 357 -5.53 26.52 2.44
CA LEU A 357 -5.35 27.90 1.96
C LEU A 357 -3.95 28.17 1.38
N CYS A 358 -2.95 27.37 1.74
CA CYS A 358 -1.55 27.61 1.35
C CYS A 358 -1.04 26.70 0.22
N ILE A 359 -1.68 25.54 0.01
CA ILE A 359 -1.18 24.49 -0.89
C ILE A 359 -2.33 24.02 -1.78
N THR A 360 -2.09 23.99 -3.08
CA THR A 360 -3.02 23.44 -4.05
C THR A 360 -2.45 22.12 -4.60
N THR A 361 -3.30 21.10 -4.72
CA THR A 361 -2.94 19.88 -5.43
C THR A 361 -3.34 20.04 -6.90
N ILE A 362 -2.36 20.03 -7.79
CA ILE A 362 -2.57 19.99 -9.24
C ILE A 362 -2.50 18.53 -9.70
N THR A 363 -3.47 18.14 -10.51
CA THR A 363 -3.53 16.83 -11.17
C THR A 363 -3.40 17.03 -12.67
N VAL A 364 -2.32 16.53 -13.25
CA VAL A 364 -2.05 16.52 -14.69
C VAL A 364 -2.29 15.12 -15.22
N THR A 365 -3.08 14.99 -16.28
CA THR A 365 -3.41 13.69 -16.87
C THR A 365 -3.23 13.67 -18.37
N LYS A 366 -2.82 12.51 -18.87
CA LYS A 366 -2.89 12.12 -20.28
C LYS A 366 -3.44 10.71 -20.31
N SER A 367 -4.49 10.49 -21.09
CA SER A 367 -5.05 9.17 -21.35
C SER A 367 -5.10 8.94 -22.85
N SER A 368 -4.50 7.85 -23.27
CA SER A 368 -4.46 7.43 -24.68
C SER A 368 -5.80 6.87 -25.17
N SER A 369 -6.71 6.53 -24.25
CA SER A 369 -8.07 6.13 -24.57
C SER A 369 -9.00 7.33 -24.56
N SER A 370 -9.65 7.60 -25.70
CA SER A 370 -10.81 8.51 -25.82
C SER A 370 -12.07 8.03 -25.08
N LEU A 371 -11.92 7.10 -24.14
CA LEU A 371 -13.00 6.52 -23.34
C LEU A 371 -12.96 7.10 -21.93
N ALA A 372 -14.01 7.84 -21.64
CA ALA A 372 -14.36 8.48 -20.38
C ALA A 372 -13.98 7.71 -19.11
N ALA A 373 -13.53 8.48 -18.11
CA ALA A 373 -13.58 8.19 -16.68
C ALA A 373 -13.09 6.79 -16.26
N ILE A 374 -11.77 6.61 -16.21
CA ILE A 374 -11.18 5.57 -15.36
C ILE A 374 -11.38 6.04 -13.91
N ASN A 375 -12.36 5.45 -13.23
CA ASN A 375 -12.50 5.55 -11.77
C ASN A 375 -11.18 5.11 -11.12
N SER A 376 -10.80 5.75 -10.02
CA SER A 376 -9.58 5.52 -9.22
C SER A 376 -9.39 4.10 -8.64
N ASP A 377 -10.18 3.12 -9.08
CA ASP A 377 -10.28 1.76 -8.53
C ASP A 377 -9.45 0.72 -9.30
N THR A 378 -8.67 1.13 -10.31
CA THR A 378 -7.83 0.20 -11.11
C THR A 378 -6.52 -0.22 -10.43
N PHE A 379 -6.19 0.38 -9.29
CA PHE A 379 -5.23 -0.21 -8.36
C PHE A 379 -6.00 -1.01 -7.32
N PRO A 380 -5.57 -2.22 -6.93
CA PRO A 380 -5.97 -2.73 -5.63
C PRO A 380 -5.64 -1.61 -4.63
N PRO A 381 -6.57 -1.19 -3.76
CA PRO A 381 -6.33 -0.10 -2.84
C PRO A 381 -5.11 -0.47 -2.01
N ALA A 382 -3.93 0.03 -2.38
CA ALA A 382 -2.74 -0.06 -1.55
C ALA A 382 -3.19 0.48 -0.21
N ALA A 383 -3.23 -0.38 0.82
CA ALA A 383 -3.85 -0.14 2.12
C ALA A 383 -3.84 1.36 2.41
N ALA A 384 -4.97 2.01 2.13
CA ALA A 384 -4.97 3.46 2.03
C ALA A 384 -4.50 3.97 3.38
N ALA A 385 -3.34 4.62 3.40
CA ALA A 385 -2.89 5.38 4.55
C ALA A 385 -3.91 6.51 4.71
N GLN A 386 -5.03 6.21 5.37
CA GLN A 386 -6.08 7.17 5.64
C GLN A 386 -5.45 8.31 6.43
N GLN A 387 -5.71 9.53 5.98
CA GLN A 387 -5.26 10.77 6.61
C GLN A 387 -5.57 10.71 8.12
N LEU A 388 -4.53 10.54 8.92
CA LEU A 388 -4.64 10.75 10.35
C LEU A 388 -4.76 12.26 10.57
N ALA A 389 -5.93 12.71 11.01
CA ALA A 389 -6.06 14.04 11.57
C ALA A 389 -5.11 14.15 12.77
N PRO A 390 -4.27 15.20 12.88
CA PRO A 390 -3.42 15.39 14.04
C PRO A 390 -4.31 15.56 15.27
N LEU A 391 -4.26 14.60 16.19
CA LEU A 391 -4.90 14.71 17.50
C LEU A 391 -4.20 15.83 18.27
N ARG A 392 -4.90 16.94 18.50
CA ARG A 392 -4.52 17.90 19.53
C ARG A 392 -4.55 17.16 20.86
N VAL A 393 -3.38 16.92 21.43
CA VAL A 393 -3.25 16.50 22.83
C VAL A 393 -3.65 17.73 23.65
N SER A 394 -4.85 17.68 24.23
CA SER A 394 -5.34 18.64 25.24
C SER A 394 -4.80 18.29 26.61
#